data_AF-A0A7S1NHU6-F1
#
_entry.id   AF-A0A7S1NHU6-F1
#
_cell.length_a   1.000
_cell.length_b   1.000
_cell.length_c   1.000
_cell.angle_alpha   90.00
_cell.angle_beta   90.00
_cell.angle_gamma   90.00
#
_symmetry.space_group_name_H-M   'P 1'
#
loop_
_entity.id
_entity.type
_entity.pdbx_description
1 polymer ?
#
loop_
_entity_poly.entity_id
_entity_poly.type
_entity_poly.pdbx_seq_one_letter_code
_entity_poly.pdbx_strand_id
1 'polypeptide(L)'
;FFSSISLSVASSRNMDDRPQPITELATTSASSSSEEHVAKKRKTSDFAQLYANALPCGQMYEKSYMHTDTVTHVFVTPKTDFLVTCSIDGHLKFWKKLPIDIIFVKHYRPHLGLMSGVAVSCWDGQLVCTTSEDQSVKVFDVINFDMINMIRLDFVPGVIELVCPSAHPKPRLVVADRQSPKMAVYDPNDGQGTKLQTVELHSAPVKVIRFNPHYHTVVSASSDGMLEYWSSDTYKFSEQAVRFSTKLDTHLYEFAKNRTYPYTIDFNRTGTMFAMWSK
;
A
#
# COMPACT_ATOMS: atom_id res chain seq x y z
N PHE A 1 -40.33 -2.60 10.10
CA PHE A 1 -39.71 -2.42 8.77
C PHE A 1 -38.28 -1.96 9.01
N PHE A 2 -37.25 -2.79 9.13
CA PHE A 2 -36.85 -3.97 8.37
C PHE A 2 -36.59 -5.18 9.28
N SER A 3 -36.96 -6.37 8.80
CA SER A 3 -36.63 -7.66 9.43
C SER A 3 -35.25 -8.11 8.96
N SER A 4 -34.34 -8.33 9.91
CA SER A 4 -33.06 -9.00 9.69
C SER A 4 -33.29 -10.51 9.54
N ILE A 5 -32.98 -11.06 8.37
CA ILE A 5 -32.90 -12.50 8.15
C ILE A 5 -31.51 -12.96 8.60
N SER A 6 -31.46 -13.60 9.75
CA SER A 6 -30.32 -14.37 10.24
C SER A 6 -30.39 -15.78 9.65
N LEU A 7 -29.46 -16.16 8.78
CA LEU A 7 -29.25 -17.53 8.37
C LEU A 7 -28.00 -18.07 9.07
N SER A 8 -28.22 -18.82 10.15
CA SER A 8 -27.22 -19.72 10.70
C SER A 8 -27.23 -21.01 9.88
N VAL A 9 -26.11 -21.34 9.25
CA VAL A 9 -25.91 -22.68 8.69
C VAL A 9 -24.89 -23.38 9.57
N ALA A 10 -25.41 -24.23 10.46
CA ALA A 10 -24.65 -25.24 11.16
C ALA A 10 -24.28 -26.34 10.16
N SER A 11 -22.99 -26.45 9.83
CA SER A 11 -22.46 -27.54 9.02
C SER A 11 -22.17 -28.75 9.92
N SER A 12 -23.14 -29.67 10.04
CA SER A 12 -22.90 -31.03 10.52
C SER A 12 -22.15 -31.83 9.46
N ARG A 13 -21.04 -32.46 9.87
CA ARG A 13 -20.23 -33.40 9.08
C ARG A 13 -21.10 -34.51 8.48
N ASN A 14 -20.85 -34.83 7.21
CA ASN A 14 -20.73 -36.21 6.75
C ASN A 14 -19.69 -36.28 5.62
N MET A 15 -18.85 -37.30 5.71
CA MET A 15 -17.84 -37.68 4.74
C MET A 15 -18.48 -38.21 3.46
N ASP A 16 -17.72 -38.15 2.37
CA ASP A 16 -17.99 -38.70 1.04
C ASP A 16 -19.03 -37.97 0.20
N ASP A 17 -18.58 -36.95 -0.53
CA ASP A 17 -19.08 -36.73 -1.89
C ASP A 17 -18.03 -35.99 -2.74
N ARG A 18 -17.38 -36.73 -3.65
CA ARG A 18 -16.50 -36.17 -4.68
C ARG A 18 -17.35 -35.83 -5.91
N PRO A 19 -17.37 -34.58 -6.42
CA PRO A 19 -18.03 -34.31 -7.69
C PRO A 19 -17.19 -34.82 -8.87
N GLN A 20 -17.82 -35.65 -9.71
CA GLN A 20 -17.29 -36.13 -10.99
C GLN A 20 -17.31 -35.01 -12.06
N PRO A 21 -16.44 -35.07 -13.09
CA PRO A 21 -16.36 -34.03 -14.12
C PRO A 21 -17.56 -34.07 -15.08
N ILE A 22 -18.06 -32.88 -15.43
CA ILE A 22 -19.19 -32.67 -16.34
C ILE A 22 -18.71 -32.77 -17.78
N THR A 23 -19.34 -33.64 -18.56
CA THR A 23 -19.11 -33.86 -20.00
C THR A 23 -19.69 -32.70 -20.83
N GLU A 24 -18.85 -32.05 -21.64
CA GLU A 24 -19.26 -31.01 -22.60
C GLU A 24 -20.01 -31.63 -23.80
N LEU A 25 -21.20 -31.07 -24.10
CA LEU A 25 -21.95 -31.32 -25.33
C LEU A 25 -21.75 -30.11 -26.26
N ALA A 26 -21.11 -30.35 -27.40
CA ALA A 26 -20.88 -29.36 -28.44
C ALA A 26 -22.14 -29.14 -29.31
N THR A 27 -22.53 -27.88 -29.49
CA THR A 27 -23.39 -27.45 -30.60
C THR A 27 -22.84 -26.15 -31.20
N THR A 28 -22.55 -26.21 -32.50
CA THR A 28 -22.06 -25.14 -33.37
C THR A 28 -23.18 -24.26 -33.92
N SER A 29 -23.01 -22.93 -33.94
CA SER A 29 -23.18 -22.08 -35.15
C SER A 29 -22.99 -20.56 -34.92
N ALA A 30 -22.16 -19.96 -35.79
CA ALA A 30 -22.24 -18.64 -36.42
C ALA A 30 -21.95 -17.31 -35.67
N SER A 31 -20.69 -16.86 -35.84
CA SER A 31 -20.21 -15.52 -36.27
C SER A 31 -20.86 -14.21 -35.78
N SER A 32 -20.10 -13.45 -34.98
CA SER A 32 -19.96 -11.99 -35.12
C SER A 32 -18.58 -11.56 -34.63
N SER A 33 -17.79 -10.92 -35.49
CA SER A 33 -16.43 -10.46 -35.23
C SER A 33 -16.41 -9.20 -34.35
N SER A 34 -16.00 -9.37 -33.09
CA SER A 34 -15.50 -8.28 -32.24
C SER A 34 -14.11 -8.68 -31.78
N GLU A 35 -13.12 -7.85 -32.07
CA GLU A 35 -11.72 -8.06 -31.65
C GLU A 35 -11.65 -8.04 -30.11
N GLU A 36 -11.71 -9.23 -29.50
CA GLU A 36 -11.48 -9.41 -28.07
C GLU A 36 -9.99 -9.28 -27.78
N HIS A 37 -9.62 -8.23 -27.05
CA HIS A 37 -8.31 -8.17 -26.39
C HIS A 37 -8.26 -9.31 -25.35
N VAL A 38 -7.68 -10.45 -25.74
CA VAL A 38 -7.45 -11.59 -24.85
C VAL A 38 -6.51 -11.15 -23.72
N ALA A 39 -7.10 -10.87 -22.55
CA ALA A 39 -6.35 -10.65 -21.33
C ALA A 39 -5.53 -11.93 -21.04
N LYS A 40 -4.21 -11.85 -21.19
CA LYS A 40 -3.31 -12.95 -20.84
C LYS A 40 -3.54 -13.31 -19.38
N LYS A 41 -4.13 -14.49 -19.11
CA LYS A 41 -4.26 -15.03 -17.75
C LYS A 41 -2.87 -15.09 -17.13
N ARG A 42 -2.65 -14.25 -16.12
CA ARG A 42 -1.41 -14.23 -15.34
C ARG A 42 -1.27 -15.59 -14.66
N LYS A 43 -0.13 -16.26 -14.85
CA LYS A 43 0.16 -17.52 -14.17
C LYS A 43 0.10 -17.29 -12.66
N THR A 44 -0.85 -17.93 -11.99
CA THR A 44 -0.83 -18.09 -10.53
C THR A 44 0.44 -18.87 -10.18
N SER A 45 1.15 -18.47 -9.13
CA SER A 45 2.37 -19.16 -8.69
C SER A 45 2.08 -20.66 -8.51
N ASP A 46 2.86 -21.52 -9.18
CA ASP A 46 2.72 -22.99 -9.11
C ASP A 46 2.83 -23.52 -7.66
N PHE A 47 3.39 -22.72 -6.75
CA PHE A 47 3.58 -23.04 -5.33
C PHE A 47 2.53 -22.44 -4.39
N ALA A 48 1.50 -21.75 -4.89
CA ALA A 48 0.51 -21.08 -4.04
C ALA A 48 -0.14 -22.02 -3.02
N GLN A 49 -0.45 -23.26 -3.42
CA GLN A 49 -1.02 -24.27 -2.54
C GLN A 49 -0.03 -24.76 -1.48
N LEU A 50 1.25 -24.92 -1.84
CA LEU A 50 2.30 -25.32 -0.92
C LEU A 50 2.53 -24.26 0.16
N TYR A 51 2.54 -22.97 -0.22
CA TYR A 51 2.60 -21.86 0.73
C TYR A 51 1.37 -21.81 1.64
N ALA A 52 0.17 -22.02 1.09
CA ALA A 52 -1.06 -22.03 1.89
C ALA A 52 -1.09 -23.17 2.94
N ASN A 53 -0.48 -24.31 2.63
CA ASN A 53 -0.34 -25.46 3.53
C ASN A 53 0.77 -25.27 4.57
N ALA A 54 1.81 -24.50 4.24
CA ALA A 54 2.91 -24.17 5.14
C ALA A 54 2.60 -23.02 6.12
N LEU A 55 1.44 -22.36 5.99
CA LEU A 55 1.01 -21.35 6.95
C LEU A 55 0.82 -21.99 8.34
N PRO A 56 1.38 -21.40 9.41
CA PRO A 56 1.17 -21.89 10.77
C PRO A 56 -0.33 -22.07 11.05
N CYS A 57 -0.75 -23.28 11.38
CA CYS A 57 -2.10 -23.51 11.86
C CYS A 57 -2.12 -23.24 13.38
N GLY A 58 -2.85 -22.21 13.80
CA GLY A 58 -3.05 -21.89 15.21
C GLY A 58 -4.46 -21.37 15.43
N GLN A 59 -4.95 -21.44 16.67
CA GLN A 59 -6.29 -20.98 17.04
C GLN A 59 -6.55 -19.49 16.72
N MET A 60 -5.49 -18.69 16.51
CA MET A 60 -5.58 -17.25 16.24
C MET A 60 -5.38 -16.88 14.76
N TYR A 61 -5.29 -17.85 13.85
CA TYR A 61 -5.09 -17.59 12.42
C TYR A 61 -6.37 -17.84 11.62
N GLU A 62 -6.88 -16.79 10.98
CA GLU A 62 -7.96 -16.86 10.00
C GLU A 62 -7.38 -16.79 8.58
N LYS A 63 -7.90 -17.61 7.65
CA LYS A 63 -7.53 -17.59 6.24
C LYS A 63 -8.69 -17.00 5.43
N SER A 64 -8.41 -15.95 4.66
CA SER A 64 -9.37 -15.39 3.70
C SER A 64 -8.83 -15.48 2.27
N TYR A 65 -9.67 -15.94 1.34
CA TYR A 65 -9.35 -16.04 -0.09
C TYR A 65 -9.97 -14.89 -0.89
N MET A 66 -10.10 -13.74 -0.24
CA MET A 66 -10.79 -12.60 -0.82
C MET A 66 -9.96 -11.90 -1.90
N HIS A 67 -8.64 -11.87 -1.78
CA HIS A 67 -7.78 -11.38 -2.87
C HIS A 67 -7.44 -12.52 -3.82
N THR A 68 -7.58 -12.25 -5.12
CA THR A 68 -7.32 -13.20 -6.19
C THR A 68 -5.86 -13.25 -6.60
N ASP A 69 -5.12 -12.16 -6.37
CA ASP A 69 -3.69 -12.04 -6.65
C ASP A 69 -2.93 -11.65 -5.37
N THR A 70 -1.63 -11.43 -5.51
CA THR A 70 -0.69 -11.18 -4.43
C THR A 70 -1.03 -9.89 -3.71
N VAL A 71 -1.24 -10.00 -2.39
CA VAL A 71 -1.37 -8.84 -1.51
C VAL A 71 0.00 -8.17 -1.37
N THR A 72 0.09 -6.93 -1.82
CA THR A 72 1.35 -6.15 -1.80
C THR A 72 1.50 -5.36 -0.52
N HIS A 73 0.39 -4.83 0.00
CA HIS A 73 0.39 -4.03 1.22
C HIS A 73 -0.74 -4.41 2.16
N VAL A 74 -0.43 -4.39 3.45
CA VAL A 74 -1.37 -4.56 4.55
C VAL A 74 -1.07 -3.47 5.56
N PHE A 75 -2.10 -2.71 5.92
CA PHE A 75 -1.99 -1.63 6.91
C PHE A 75 -3.09 -1.77 7.94
N VAL A 76 -2.74 -1.49 9.19
CA VAL A 76 -3.71 -1.28 10.27
C VAL A 76 -3.76 0.21 10.51
N THR A 77 -4.94 0.80 10.38
CA THR A 77 -5.12 2.23 10.58
C THR A 77 -5.08 2.54 12.08
N PRO A 78 -4.25 3.51 12.51
CA PRO A 78 -4.25 3.92 13.90
C PRO A 78 -5.58 4.58 14.25
N LYS A 79 -6.08 4.39 15.48
CA LYS A 79 -7.31 4.98 16.04
C LYS A 79 -8.64 4.57 15.41
N THR A 80 -8.68 4.10 14.17
CA THR A 80 -9.94 3.79 13.47
C THR A 80 -10.29 2.30 13.45
N ASP A 81 -9.42 1.42 13.97
CA ASP A 81 -9.62 -0.04 14.03
C ASP A 81 -9.98 -0.69 12.68
N PHE A 82 -9.53 -0.09 11.57
CA PHE A 82 -9.65 -0.67 10.24
C PHE A 82 -8.33 -1.31 9.82
N LEU A 83 -8.48 -2.30 8.95
CA LEU A 83 -7.38 -2.92 8.25
C LEU A 83 -7.63 -2.70 6.76
N VAL A 84 -6.57 -2.28 6.07
CA VAL A 84 -6.58 -1.99 4.64
C VAL A 84 -5.62 -2.95 3.97
N THR A 85 -6.14 -3.73 3.04
CA THR A 85 -5.34 -4.65 2.23
C THR A 85 -5.40 -4.24 0.78
N CYS A 86 -4.25 -4.33 0.12
CA CYS A 86 -4.10 -3.88 -1.25
C CYS A 86 -3.40 -4.99 -2.04
N SER A 87 -3.95 -5.30 -3.21
CA SER A 87 -3.43 -6.32 -4.11
C SER A 87 -2.79 -5.70 -5.35
N ILE A 88 -1.83 -6.41 -5.94
CA ILE A 88 -1.09 -5.98 -7.13
C ILE A 88 -2.00 -5.72 -8.35
N ASP A 89 -3.15 -6.38 -8.39
CA ASP A 89 -4.19 -6.24 -9.44
C ASP A 89 -5.04 -4.95 -9.31
N GLY A 90 -4.70 -4.07 -8.36
CA GLY A 90 -5.38 -2.80 -8.15
C GLY A 90 -6.63 -2.90 -7.27
N HIS A 91 -6.83 -4.02 -6.56
CA HIS A 91 -7.92 -4.17 -5.60
C HIS A 91 -7.54 -3.64 -4.22
N LEU A 92 -8.37 -2.76 -3.68
CA LEU A 92 -8.30 -2.18 -2.34
C LEU A 92 -9.47 -2.72 -1.51
N LYS A 93 -9.21 -3.32 -0.36
CA LYS A 93 -10.26 -3.84 0.54
C LYS A 93 -10.10 -3.29 1.94
N PHE A 94 -11.23 -2.88 2.50
CA PHE A 94 -11.39 -2.40 3.86
C PHE A 94 -12.00 -3.50 4.72
N TRP A 95 -11.43 -3.64 5.91
CA TRP A 95 -11.83 -4.61 6.90
C TRP A 95 -11.96 -3.92 8.24
N LYS A 96 -12.97 -4.27 9.03
CA LYS A 96 -13.11 -3.77 10.39
C LYS A 96 -12.53 -4.80 11.34
N LYS A 97 -11.56 -4.38 12.14
CA LYS A 97 -10.97 -5.19 13.19
C LYS A 97 -11.87 -5.10 14.42
N LEU A 98 -12.46 -6.22 14.81
CA LEU A 98 -13.15 -6.37 16.08
C LEU A 98 -12.19 -7.05 17.07
N PRO A 99 -12.52 -7.08 18.38
CA PRO A 99 -11.66 -7.74 19.38
C PRO A 99 -11.44 -9.23 19.12
N ILE A 100 -12.37 -9.89 18.43
CA ILE A 100 -12.37 -11.35 18.21
C ILE A 100 -12.16 -11.66 16.72
N ASP A 101 -12.86 -10.96 15.83
CA ASP A 101 -12.89 -11.28 14.40
C ASP A 101 -12.53 -10.07 13.52
N ILE A 102 -12.24 -10.33 12.24
CA ILE A 102 -12.05 -9.30 11.22
C ILE A 102 -13.16 -9.44 10.19
N ILE A 103 -13.98 -8.41 10.04
CA ILE A 103 -15.09 -8.43 9.09
C ILE A 103 -14.76 -7.64 7.83
N PHE A 104 -15.12 -8.18 6.68
CA PHE A 104 -15.06 -7.45 5.41
C PHE A 104 -16.09 -6.31 5.40
N VAL A 105 -15.67 -5.12 4.98
CA VAL A 105 -16.53 -3.93 4.96
C VAL A 105 -16.83 -3.49 3.54
N LYS A 106 -15.79 -3.16 2.78
CA LYS A 106 -15.94 -2.57 1.45
C LYS A 106 -14.79 -2.95 0.54
N HIS A 107 -15.09 -3.07 -0.75
CA HIS A 107 -14.13 -3.36 -1.81
C HIS A 107 -14.16 -2.26 -2.84
N TYR A 108 -12.97 -1.85 -3.26
CA TYR A 108 -12.73 -0.92 -4.35
C TYR A 108 -11.77 -1.54 -5.35
N ARG A 109 -11.97 -1.17 -6.63
CA ARG A 109 -10.97 -1.34 -7.68
C ARG A 109 -10.54 0.06 -8.14
N PRO A 110 -9.70 0.77 -7.35
CA PRO A 110 -9.24 2.11 -7.70
C PRO A 110 -8.59 2.15 -9.07
N HIS A 111 -7.74 1.19 -9.39
CA HIS A 111 -6.90 1.25 -10.58
C HIS A 111 -7.18 0.06 -11.50
N LEU A 112 -7.06 0.31 -12.81
CA LEU A 112 -7.12 -0.74 -13.82
C LEU A 112 -5.73 -1.35 -14.08
N GLY A 113 -4.67 -0.56 -13.84
CA GLY A 113 -3.28 -0.96 -13.97
C GLY A 113 -2.68 -1.52 -12.68
N LEU A 114 -1.39 -1.86 -12.75
CA LEU A 114 -0.61 -2.33 -11.61
C LEU A 114 -0.50 -1.22 -10.57
N MET A 115 -0.85 -1.55 -9.34
CA MET A 115 -0.70 -0.64 -8.21
C MET A 115 0.78 -0.56 -7.80
N SER A 116 1.31 0.66 -7.75
CA SER A 116 2.74 0.93 -7.47
C SER A 116 3.00 1.15 -5.98
N GLY A 117 2.07 1.81 -5.27
CA GLY A 117 2.28 2.21 -3.89
C GLY A 117 0.98 2.50 -3.18
N VAL A 118 1.04 2.39 -1.86
CA VAL A 118 -0.07 2.69 -0.95
C VAL A 118 0.50 3.38 0.28
N ALA A 119 -0.16 4.45 0.71
CA ALA A 119 0.16 5.18 1.92
C ALA A 119 -1.08 5.33 2.79
N VAL A 120 -0.91 5.23 4.10
CA VAL A 120 -1.95 5.44 5.10
C VAL A 120 -1.47 6.52 6.06
N SER A 121 -2.36 7.40 6.50
CA SER A 121 -2.00 8.43 7.48
C SER A 121 -1.65 7.78 8.83
N CYS A 122 -0.36 7.79 9.19
CA CYS A 122 0.14 7.07 10.37
C CYS A 122 -0.16 7.75 11.72
N TRP A 123 -0.72 8.98 11.73
CA TRP A 123 -1.06 9.72 12.96
C TRP A 123 -2.56 9.69 13.31
N ASP A 124 -3.45 9.59 12.31
CA ASP A 124 -4.91 9.59 12.50
C ASP A 124 -5.63 8.40 11.84
N GLY A 125 -5.00 7.72 10.87
CA GLY A 125 -5.57 6.56 10.18
C GLY A 125 -6.82 6.87 9.36
N GLN A 126 -7.05 8.13 8.99
CA GLN A 126 -8.26 8.56 8.29
C GLN A 126 -8.13 8.56 6.77
N LEU A 127 -6.90 8.67 6.24
CA LEU A 127 -6.66 8.77 4.81
C LEU A 127 -5.85 7.58 4.31
N VAL A 128 -6.26 7.07 3.16
CA VAL A 128 -5.52 6.07 2.38
C VAL A 128 -5.32 6.62 0.99
N CYS A 129 -4.08 6.63 0.51
CA CYS A 129 -3.74 6.99 -0.86
C CYS A 129 -3.23 5.75 -1.59
N THR A 130 -3.68 5.56 -2.82
CA THR A 130 -3.20 4.51 -3.71
C THR A 130 -2.66 5.12 -4.99
N THR A 131 -1.57 4.55 -5.51
CA THR A 131 -0.99 4.95 -6.80
C THR A 131 -0.84 3.78 -7.74
N SER A 132 -0.87 4.07 -9.04
CA SER A 132 -0.78 3.08 -10.09
C SER A 132 0.09 3.57 -11.24
N GLU A 133 0.51 2.63 -12.08
CA GLU A 133 1.19 2.92 -13.34
C GLU A 133 0.34 3.75 -14.32
N ASP A 134 -0.97 3.90 -14.05
CA ASP A 134 -1.89 4.80 -14.75
C ASP A 134 -1.65 6.30 -14.47
N GLN A 135 -0.58 6.65 -13.75
CA GLN A 135 -0.20 8.03 -13.40
C GLN A 135 -1.27 8.75 -12.57
N SER A 136 -2.11 8.01 -11.85
CA SER A 136 -3.09 8.58 -10.93
C SER A 136 -2.81 8.21 -9.48
N VAL A 137 -3.08 9.16 -8.60
CA VAL A 137 -3.26 8.93 -7.17
C VAL A 137 -4.74 8.99 -6.88
N LYS A 138 -5.27 8.00 -6.15
CA LYS A 138 -6.62 8.04 -5.61
C LYS A 138 -6.56 8.13 -4.10
N VAL A 139 -7.33 9.06 -3.54
CA VAL A 139 -7.40 9.34 -2.10
C VAL A 139 -8.74 8.84 -1.59
N PHE A 140 -8.68 8.09 -0.50
CA PHE A 140 -9.81 7.48 0.16
C PHE A 140 -9.93 7.97 1.60
N ASP A 141 -11.15 8.26 2.00
CA ASP A 141 -11.52 8.42 3.39
C ASP A 141 -11.84 7.04 3.98
N VAL A 142 -11.12 6.67 5.04
CA VAL A 142 -11.27 5.39 5.74
C VAL A 142 -12.58 5.32 6.52
N ILE A 143 -13.04 6.45 7.08
CA ILE A 143 -14.22 6.47 7.97
C ILE A 143 -15.49 6.34 7.15
N ASN A 144 -15.58 7.10 6.07
CA ASN A 144 -16.73 7.07 5.16
C ASN A 144 -16.61 5.97 4.09
N PHE A 145 -15.43 5.34 4.00
CA PHE A 145 -15.06 4.36 2.98
C PHE A 145 -15.32 4.87 1.57
N ASP A 146 -14.99 6.12 1.25
CA ASP A 146 -15.29 6.73 -0.05
C ASP A 146 -14.04 7.30 -0.70
N MET A 147 -14.01 7.25 -2.04
CA MET A 147 -12.97 7.92 -2.82
C MET A 147 -13.28 9.42 -2.84
N ILE A 148 -12.52 10.21 -2.10
CA ILE A 148 -12.76 11.65 -1.97
C ILE A 148 -12.08 12.45 -3.08
N ASN A 149 -10.97 11.95 -3.62
CA ASN A 149 -10.16 12.72 -4.57
C ASN A 149 -9.36 11.84 -5.54
N MET A 150 -9.04 12.40 -6.70
CA MET A 150 -8.19 11.79 -7.73
C MET A 150 -7.22 12.85 -8.27
N ILE A 151 -5.93 12.61 -8.09
CA ILE A 151 -4.85 13.48 -8.55
C ILE A 151 -4.20 12.83 -9.77
N ARG A 152 -4.12 13.54 -10.88
CA ARG A 152 -3.35 13.11 -12.06
C ARG A 152 -1.93 13.64 -11.96
N LEU A 153 -0.97 12.76 -12.23
CA LEU A 153 0.45 13.05 -12.19
C LEU A 153 0.99 13.19 -13.61
N ASP A 154 2.02 14.02 -13.77
CA ASP A 154 2.73 14.17 -15.04
C ASP A 154 3.83 13.12 -15.23
N PHE A 155 3.97 12.18 -14.29
CA PHE A 155 5.02 11.16 -14.25
C PHE A 155 4.48 9.86 -13.65
N VAL A 156 5.22 8.76 -13.83
CA VAL A 156 4.83 7.45 -13.29
C VAL A 156 5.22 7.36 -11.81
N PRO A 157 4.26 7.22 -10.88
CA PRO A 157 4.57 7.13 -9.46
C PRO A 157 5.31 5.83 -9.15
N GLY A 158 6.31 5.93 -8.28
CA GLY A 158 7.02 4.78 -7.72
C GLY A 158 6.52 4.46 -6.31
N VAL A 159 6.81 5.37 -5.37
CA VAL A 159 6.54 5.18 -3.93
C VAL A 159 5.80 6.40 -3.43
N ILE A 160 4.89 6.19 -2.48
CA ILE A 160 4.13 7.26 -1.85
C ILE A 160 4.19 7.16 -0.33
N GLU A 161 4.08 8.30 0.34
CA GLU A 161 3.94 8.41 1.78
C GLU A 161 3.08 9.63 2.15
N LEU A 162 2.24 9.49 3.18
CA LEU A 162 1.51 10.61 3.77
C LEU A 162 2.33 11.20 4.93
N VAL A 163 2.52 12.52 4.91
CA VAL A 163 3.27 13.26 5.92
C VAL A 163 2.39 14.34 6.55
N CYS A 164 2.63 14.66 7.82
CA CYS A 164 1.91 15.71 8.54
C CYS A 164 2.89 16.73 9.11
N PRO A 165 2.98 17.93 8.52
CA PRO A 165 3.81 19.02 9.04
C PRO A 165 3.38 19.41 10.47
N SER A 166 4.33 19.81 11.30
CA SER A 166 4.08 20.26 12.67
C SER A 166 3.48 21.67 12.69
N ALA A 167 4.00 22.58 11.85
CA ALA A 167 3.56 23.97 11.80
C ALA A 167 2.12 24.12 11.26
N HIS A 168 1.74 23.23 10.34
CA HIS A 168 0.43 23.19 9.71
C HIS A 168 -0.04 21.74 9.63
N PRO A 169 -0.93 21.29 10.53
CA PRO A 169 -1.35 19.88 10.63
C PRO A 169 -2.37 19.53 9.53
N LYS A 170 -2.07 19.89 8.28
CA LYS A 170 -2.79 19.43 7.10
C LYS A 170 -1.97 18.31 6.46
N PRO A 171 -2.61 17.18 6.09
CA PRO A 171 -1.91 16.10 5.43
C PRO A 171 -1.26 16.59 4.13
N ARG A 172 -0.09 16.04 3.84
CA ARG A 172 0.65 16.25 2.61
C ARG A 172 1.00 14.88 2.05
N LEU A 173 0.74 14.68 0.76
CA LEU A 173 1.09 13.46 0.07
C LEU A 173 2.42 13.67 -0.65
N VAL A 174 3.39 12.82 -0.36
CA VAL A 174 4.68 12.81 -1.03
C VAL A 174 4.68 11.66 -2.03
N VAL A 175 4.97 11.96 -3.29
CA VAL A 175 5.00 11.00 -4.38
C VAL A 175 6.39 11.02 -5.01
N ALA A 176 7.12 9.92 -4.90
CA ALA A 176 8.36 9.72 -5.64
C ALA A 176 8.07 9.31 -7.07
N ASP A 177 8.82 9.89 -8.00
CA ASP A 177 8.90 9.39 -9.36
C ASP A 177 9.64 8.05 -9.38
N ARG A 178 9.16 7.12 -10.20
CA ARG A 178 9.77 5.80 -10.36
C ARG A 178 11.13 5.86 -11.06
N GLN A 179 11.33 6.83 -11.97
CA GLN A 179 12.49 6.89 -12.84
C GLN A 179 13.41 8.08 -12.56
N SER A 180 12.92 9.12 -11.91
CA SER A 180 13.72 10.28 -11.53
C SER A 180 13.95 10.35 -10.01
N PRO A 181 14.99 11.06 -9.55
CA PRO A 181 15.20 11.27 -8.11
C PRO A 181 14.20 12.24 -7.47
N LYS A 182 13.30 12.82 -8.26
CA LYS A 182 12.40 13.88 -7.81
C LYS A 182 11.25 13.29 -7.01
N MET A 183 10.87 13.99 -5.96
CA MET A 183 9.63 13.75 -5.23
C MET A 183 8.73 14.97 -5.39
N ALA A 184 7.45 14.76 -5.60
CA ALA A 184 6.45 15.81 -5.67
C ALA A 184 5.55 15.76 -4.44
N VAL A 185 5.18 16.93 -3.93
CA VAL A 185 4.30 17.09 -2.78
C VAL A 185 2.96 17.63 -3.25
N TYR A 186 1.88 16.97 -2.82
CA TYR A 186 0.51 17.31 -3.13
C TYR A 186 -0.31 17.50 -1.85
N ASP A 187 -1.40 18.27 -1.95
CA ASP A 187 -2.45 18.24 -0.93
C ASP A 187 -3.44 17.12 -1.30
N PRO A 188 -3.60 16.06 -0.47
CA PRO A 188 -4.54 14.98 -0.77
C PRO A 188 -6.01 15.47 -0.77
N ASN A 189 -6.30 16.60 -0.12
CA ASN A 189 -7.63 17.20 -0.09
C ASN A 189 -7.87 18.21 -1.23
N ASP A 190 -6.85 18.56 -2.01
CA ASP A 190 -7.03 19.47 -3.15
C ASP A 190 -7.55 18.72 -4.37
N GLY A 191 -8.82 18.94 -4.71
CA GLY A 191 -9.49 18.34 -5.87
C GLY A 191 -8.84 18.67 -7.21
N GLN A 192 -8.05 19.74 -7.29
CA GLN A 192 -7.37 20.14 -8.52
C GLN A 192 -6.08 19.35 -8.77
N GLY A 193 -5.53 18.70 -7.74
CA GLY A 193 -4.28 17.96 -7.87
C GLY A 193 -3.06 18.85 -8.12
N THR A 194 -3.08 20.09 -7.62
CA THR A 194 -1.98 21.03 -7.86
C THR A 194 -0.73 20.58 -7.12
N LYS A 195 0.40 20.48 -7.83
CA LYS A 195 1.69 20.20 -7.19
C LYS A 195 2.10 21.39 -6.33
N LEU A 196 2.23 21.18 -5.02
CA LEU A 196 2.63 22.21 -4.06
C LEU A 196 4.13 22.50 -4.14
N GLN A 197 4.94 21.45 -4.19
CA GLN A 197 6.39 21.56 -4.15
C GLN A 197 7.05 20.37 -4.83
N THR A 198 8.26 20.58 -5.36
CA THR A 198 9.17 19.51 -5.81
C THR A 198 10.35 19.44 -4.85
N VAL A 199 10.70 18.24 -4.42
CA VAL A 199 11.76 17.94 -3.46
C VAL A 199 12.82 17.12 -4.18
N GLU A 200 14.04 17.65 -4.23
CA GLU A 200 15.20 17.07 -4.89
C GLU A 200 16.32 16.95 -3.86
N LEU A 201 16.33 15.83 -3.14
CA LEU A 201 17.36 15.53 -2.14
C LEU A 201 18.29 14.41 -2.64
N HIS A 202 17.70 13.37 -3.23
CA HIS A 202 18.43 12.22 -3.78
C HIS A 202 19.04 12.49 -5.15
N SER A 203 20.07 11.71 -5.52
CA SER A 203 20.66 11.69 -6.87
C SER A 203 20.14 10.57 -7.76
N ALA A 204 19.53 9.53 -7.17
CA ALA A 204 18.93 8.40 -7.89
C ALA A 204 17.46 8.17 -7.45
N PRO A 205 16.67 7.36 -8.18
CA PRO A 205 15.25 7.16 -7.88
C PRO A 205 14.98 6.65 -6.47
N VAL A 206 14.00 7.27 -5.82
CA VAL A 206 13.61 6.94 -4.44
C VAL A 206 12.83 5.62 -4.41
N LYS A 207 13.24 4.71 -3.52
CA LYS A 207 12.67 3.36 -3.39
C LYS A 207 11.85 3.17 -2.13
N VAL A 208 12.08 3.96 -1.09
CA VAL A 208 11.26 3.94 0.13
C VAL A 208 11.17 5.34 0.71
N ILE A 209 10.01 5.70 1.23
CA ILE A 209 9.76 6.91 2.02
C ILE A 209 8.95 6.49 3.24
N ARG A 210 9.34 6.93 4.43
CA ARG A 210 8.57 6.72 5.66
C ARG A 210 8.56 7.93 6.56
N PHE A 211 7.37 8.27 7.05
CA PHE A 211 7.14 9.36 7.96
C PHE A 211 7.21 8.91 9.42
N ASN A 212 7.92 9.69 10.22
CA ASN A 212 7.95 9.58 11.66
C ASN A 212 7.09 10.69 12.28
N PRO A 213 5.87 10.36 12.78
CA PRO A 213 4.95 11.35 13.32
C PRO A 213 5.41 11.93 14.66
N HIS A 214 6.32 11.28 15.40
CA HIS A 214 6.80 11.77 16.70
C HIS A 214 7.77 12.95 16.57
N TYR A 215 8.61 12.93 15.53
CA TYR A 215 9.65 13.94 15.31
C TYR A 215 9.42 14.77 14.03
N HIS A 216 8.25 14.64 13.40
CA HIS A 216 7.90 15.33 12.15
C HIS A 216 9.02 15.24 11.09
N THR A 217 9.60 14.05 10.99
CA THR A 217 10.77 13.77 10.15
C THR A 217 10.44 12.63 9.20
N VAL A 218 10.97 12.71 7.99
CA VAL A 218 10.80 11.69 6.97
C VAL A 218 12.17 11.10 6.68
N VAL A 219 12.21 9.78 6.54
CA VAL A 219 13.38 9.05 6.04
C VAL A 219 13.06 8.56 4.65
N SER A 220 13.93 8.86 3.69
CA SER A 220 13.85 8.35 2.33
C SER A 220 15.14 7.65 1.93
N ALA A 221 14.99 6.62 1.11
CA ALA A 221 16.08 5.79 0.61
C ALA A 221 16.06 5.74 -0.90
N SER A 222 17.22 5.92 -1.52
CA SER A 222 17.37 5.83 -2.97
C SER A 222 17.93 4.47 -3.41
N SER A 223 17.79 4.18 -4.70
CA SER A 223 18.32 2.99 -5.36
C SER A 223 19.84 2.86 -5.33
N ASP A 224 20.56 3.95 -5.08
CA ASP A 224 22.01 3.95 -4.85
C ASP A 224 22.39 3.57 -3.40
N GLY A 225 21.40 3.31 -2.55
CA GLY A 225 21.58 2.96 -1.14
C GLY A 225 21.80 4.17 -0.23
N MET A 226 21.63 5.40 -0.73
CA MET A 226 21.74 6.60 0.09
C MET A 226 20.46 6.83 0.90
N LEU A 227 20.63 7.06 2.20
CA LEU A 227 19.57 7.41 3.13
C LEU A 227 19.62 8.90 3.44
N GLU A 228 18.44 9.52 3.45
CA GLU A 228 18.29 10.94 3.75
C GLU A 228 17.18 11.18 4.78
N TYR A 229 17.44 12.16 5.64
CA TYR A 229 16.50 12.63 6.66
C TYR A 229 16.10 14.05 6.33
N TRP A 230 14.83 14.35 6.43
CA TRP A 230 14.33 15.69 6.16
C TRP A 230 13.06 15.99 6.95
N SER A 231 12.83 17.27 7.24
CA SER A 231 11.65 17.74 7.97
C SER A 231 10.44 17.79 7.05
N SER A 232 9.28 17.32 7.54
CA SER A 232 8.01 17.43 6.82
C SER A 232 7.53 18.88 6.65
N ASP A 233 8.07 19.84 7.40
CA ASP A 233 7.69 21.25 7.33
C ASP A 233 8.40 21.98 6.19
N THR A 234 9.72 21.79 6.09
CA THR A 234 10.57 22.53 5.13
C THR A 234 10.98 21.70 3.92
N TYR A 235 10.80 20.38 3.96
CA TYR A 235 11.28 19.43 2.94
C TYR A 235 12.79 19.52 2.72
N LYS A 236 13.53 19.87 3.78
CA LYS A 236 14.99 19.99 3.81
C LYS A 236 15.55 19.17 4.96
N PHE A 237 16.86 18.90 4.90
CA PHE A 237 17.57 18.26 6.00
C PHE A 237 17.34 19.03 7.32
N SER A 238 17.02 18.29 8.39
CA SER A 238 16.73 18.86 9.71
C SER A 238 17.80 18.46 10.71
N GLU A 239 18.67 19.41 11.05
CA GLU A 239 19.68 19.26 12.11
C GLU A 239 19.06 19.15 13.51
N GLN A 240 17.84 19.68 13.68
CA GLN A 240 17.17 19.71 14.98
C GLN A 240 16.56 18.36 15.35
N ALA A 241 16.13 17.58 14.36
CA ALA A 241 15.46 16.30 14.59
C ALA A 241 16.44 15.13 14.71
N VAL A 242 17.65 15.24 14.15
CA VAL A 242 18.65 14.17 14.15
C VAL A 242 19.99 14.73 14.61
N ARG A 243 20.48 14.29 15.77
CA ARG A 243 21.80 14.65 16.29
C ARG A 243 22.84 13.61 15.87
N PHE A 244 23.59 13.88 14.81
CA PHE A 244 24.85 13.20 14.54
C PHE A 244 25.93 14.26 14.22
N SER A 245 27.19 14.00 14.58
CA SER A 245 28.31 14.93 14.33
C SER A 245 28.72 14.95 12.86
N THR A 246 28.72 13.79 12.21
CA THR A 246 29.04 13.64 10.78
C THR A 246 28.15 12.56 10.18
N LYS A 247 27.69 12.71 8.93
CA LYS A 247 26.96 11.63 8.23
C LYS A 247 27.78 10.33 8.17
N LEU A 248 29.12 10.44 8.12
CA LEU A 248 30.03 9.29 8.08
C LEU A 248 30.01 8.44 9.35
N ASP A 249 29.66 9.02 10.50
CA ASP A 249 29.59 8.34 11.80
C ASP A 249 28.27 7.58 11.98
N THR A 250 27.43 7.53 10.93
CA THR A 250 26.12 6.90 10.97
C THR A 250 26.04 5.72 10.02
N HIS A 251 25.07 4.83 10.28
CA HIS A 251 24.74 3.71 9.40
C HIS A 251 24.05 4.14 8.08
N LEU A 252 23.93 5.44 7.80
CA LEU A 252 23.24 5.96 6.62
C LEU A 252 23.88 5.49 5.30
N TYR A 253 25.18 5.21 5.31
CA TYR A 253 25.94 4.77 4.13
C TYR A 253 26.12 3.26 4.04
N GLU A 254 25.57 2.48 4.97
CA GLU A 254 25.82 1.04 5.02
C GLU A 254 25.28 0.31 3.78
N PHE A 255 24.09 0.70 3.32
CA PHE A 255 23.50 0.17 2.08
C PHE A 255 24.30 0.55 0.83
N ALA A 256 24.71 1.83 0.72
CA ALA A 256 25.56 2.30 -0.37
C ALA A 256 26.91 1.57 -0.41
N LYS A 257 27.55 1.34 0.74
CA LYS A 257 28.80 0.56 0.86
C LYS A 257 28.60 -0.89 0.38
N ASN A 258 27.47 -1.48 0.73
CA ASN A 258 27.11 -2.84 0.35
C ASN A 258 26.51 -2.94 -1.07
N ARG A 259 26.37 -1.82 -1.80
CA ARG A 259 25.73 -1.73 -3.13
C ARG A 259 24.32 -2.33 -3.14
N THR A 260 23.58 -2.11 -2.06
CA THR A 260 22.19 -2.53 -1.88
C THR A 260 21.32 -1.32 -1.55
N TYR A 261 20.00 -1.50 -1.56
CA TYR A 261 19.06 -0.48 -1.12
C TYR A 261 17.95 -1.14 -0.29
N PRO A 262 17.35 -0.43 0.68
CA PRO A 262 16.26 -0.96 1.47
C PRO A 262 14.97 -1.03 0.64
N TYR A 263 14.20 -2.10 0.86
CA TYR A 263 12.85 -2.28 0.29
C TYR A 263 11.75 -1.75 1.21
N THR A 264 11.99 -1.75 2.52
CA THR A 264 11.06 -1.20 3.50
C THR A 264 11.82 -0.57 4.65
N ILE A 265 11.15 0.40 5.26
CA ILE A 265 11.55 1.10 6.47
C ILE A 265 10.32 1.06 7.37
N ASP A 266 10.51 0.87 8.67
CA ASP A 266 9.41 1.03 9.63
C ASP A 266 9.92 1.54 10.97
N PHE A 267 9.20 2.50 11.53
CA PHE A 267 9.55 3.14 12.80
C PHE A 267 8.98 2.35 13.97
N ASN A 268 9.71 2.32 15.08
CA ASN A 268 9.14 1.86 16.33
C ASN A 268 8.06 2.84 16.83
N ARG A 269 7.26 2.40 17.79
CA ARG A 269 6.14 3.19 18.33
C ARG A 269 6.56 4.55 18.90
N THR A 270 7.79 4.70 19.37
CA THR A 270 8.30 5.98 19.92
C THR A 270 8.97 6.85 18.86
N GLY A 271 9.16 6.36 17.64
CA GLY A 271 9.90 7.01 16.56
C GLY A 271 11.41 7.15 16.80
N THR A 272 11.96 6.55 17.86
CA THR A 272 13.39 6.69 18.23
C THR A 272 14.30 5.75 17.45
N MET A 273 13.75 4.64 16.96
CA MET A 273 14.46 3.63 16.19
C MET A 273 13.60 3.23 15.00
N PHE A 274 14.23 2.73 13.96
CA PHE A 274 13.55 2.16 12.82
C PHE A 274 14.32 0.94 12.31
N ALA A 275 13.59 0.01 11.72
CA ALA A 275 14.16 -1.16 11.08
C ALA A 275 14.14 -0.96 9.56
N MET A 276 15.12 -1.55 8.89
CA MET A 276 15.21 -1.56 7.43
C MET A 276 15.48 -2.97 6.97
N TRP A 277 14.91 -3.33 5.82
CA TRP A 277 15.15 -4.63 5.21
C TRP A 277 15.58 -4.45 3.75
N SER A 278 16.70 -5.10 3.40
CA SER A 278 17.21 -5.24 2.04
C SER A 278 17.35 -6.72 1.70
N LYS A 279 17.33 -7.05 0.41
CA LYS A 279 17.59 -8.40 -0.08
C LYS A 279 19.06 -8.58 -0.42
#